data_AF-A0A661IQA5-F1
#
_entry.id   AF-A0A661IQA5-F1
#
_cell.length_a   1.000
_cell.length_b   1.000
_cell.length_c   1.000
_cell.angle_alpha   90.00
_cell.angle_beta   90.00
_cell.angle_gamma   90.00
#
_symmetry.space_group_name_H-M   'P 1'
#
loop_
_entity.id
_entity.type
_entity.pdbx_description
1 polymer ?
#
loop_
_entity_poly.entity_id
_entity_poly.type
_entity_poly.pdbx_seq_one_letter_code
_entity_poly.pdbx_strand_id
1 'polypeptide(L)'
;MKFLLTFLILLGFWVVLSGKFDVWHLCWGVGSAAVVSLLGSDLLFKGPLGIGERIGEVLRFLAYIPWLLKEIFLAGLHVAYLAWHPRMRELIDPRVIRFRTRLKKDLSRVTFANSITLT
;
A
#
# COMPACT_ATOMS: atom_id res chain seq x y z
N MET A 1 9.47 5.70 20.65
CA MET A 1 9.29 4.46 19.84
C MET A 1 8.95 4.73 18.39
N LYS A 2 8.01 5.64 18.07
CA LYS A 2 7.62 5.95 16.67
C LYS A 2 8.82 6.32 15.77
N PHE A 3 9.69 7.23 16.24
CA PHE A 3 10.91 7.62 15.53
C PHE A 3 11.81 6.42 15.18
N LEU A 4 12.10 5.56 16.15
CA LEU A 4 12.95 4.39 15.93
C LEU A 4 12.31 3.41 14.94
N LEU A 5 10.99 3.20 15.02
CA LEU A 5 10.28 2.32 14.10
C LEU A 5 10.26 2.87 12.68
N THR A 6 9.96 4.17 12.52
CA THR A 6 10.01 4.87 11.23
C THR A 6 11.41 4.82 10.64
N PHE A 7 12.43 5.07 11.46
CA PHE A 7 13.83 5.01 11.04
C PHE A 7 14.21 3.62 10.54
N LEU A 8 13.88 2.56 11.28
CA LEU A 8 14.18 1.18 10.88
C LEU A 8 13.45 0.77 9.60
N ILE A 9 12.19 1.18 9.43
CA ILE A 9 11.43 0.92 8.21
C ILE A 9 12.04 1.64 7.01
N LEU A 10 12.38 2.93 7.15
CA LEU A 10 12.98 3.72 6.09
C LEU A 10 14.38 3.23 5.73
N LEU A 11 15.17 2.83 6.72
CA LEU A 11 16.50 2.26 6.49
C LEU A 11 16.41 0.89 5.80
N GLY A 12 15.48 0.04 6.21
CA GLY A 12 15.20 -1.23 5.52
C GLY A 12 14.76 -0.99 4.08
N PHE A 13 13.87 -0.03 3.85
CA PHE A 13 13.44 0.37 2.52
C PHE A 13 14.60 0.90 1.65
N TRP A 14 15.49 1.71 2.23
CA TRP A 14 16.71 2.19 1.56
C TRP A 14 17.60 1.02 1.12
N VAL A 15 17.84 0.06 2.02
CA VAL A 15 18.70 -1.11 1.73
C VAL A 15 18.11 -1.97 0.61
N VAL A 16 16.79 -2.24 0.67
CA VAL A 16 16.09 -3.03 -0.35
C VAL A 16 16.16 -2.36 -1.73
N LEU A 17 15.99 -1.04 -1.80
CA LEU A 17 16.09 -0.30 -3.07
C LEU A 17 17.52 -0.12 -3.56
N SER A 18 18.47 0.14 -2.66
CA SER A 18 19.85 0.41 -3.03
C SER A 18 20.58 -0.86 -3.49
N GLY A 19 20.28 -2.02 -2.89
CA GLY A 19 20.93 -3.30 -3.20
C GLY A 19 22.46 -3.33 -2.96
N LYS A 20 23.02 -2.28 -2.36
CA LYS A 20 24.46 -2.12 -2.09
C LYS A 20 24.70 -2.03 -0.60
N PHE A 21 25.70 -2.77 -0.13
CA PHE A 21 26.08 -2.85 1.28
C PHE A 21 27.42 -2.16 1.58
N ASP A 22 27.91 -1.33 0.66
CA ASP A 22 29.12 -0.54 0.90
C ASP A 22 28.90 0.46 2.03
N VAL A 23 29.92 0.63 2.87
CA VAL A 23 29.90 1.54 4.03
C VAL A 23 29.45 2.95 3.64
N TRP A 24 29.90 3.46 2.49
CA TRP A 24 29.49 4.77 1.99
C TRP A 24 28.00 4.90 1.69
N HIS A 25 27.40 3.90 1.02
CA HIS A 25 25.98 3.92 0.70
C HIS A 25 25.11 3.77 1.94
N LEU A 26 25.59 2.99 2.92
CA LEU A 26 24.89 2.80 4.18
C LEU A 26 24.95 4.06 5.06
N CYS A 27 26.08 4.78 5.10
CA CYS A 27 26.19 6.07 5.80
C CYS A 27 25.20 7.11 5.27
N TRP A 28 25.08 7.24 3.94
CA TRP A 28 24.08 8.12 3.33
C TRP A 28 22.64 7.69 3.62
N GLY A 29 22.39 6.38 3.62
CA GLY A 29 21.09 5.81 4.00
C GLY A 29 20.70 6.08 5.46
N VAL A 30 21.65 5.93 6.38
CA VAL A 30 21.44 6.25 7.80
C VAL A 30 21.17 7.74 7.99
N GLY A 31 21.97 8.61 7.35
CA GLY A 31 21.77 10.06 7.43
C GLY A 31 20.40 10.49 6.89
N SER A 32 20.01 9.99 5.71
CA SER A 32 18.72 10.34 5.09
C SER A 32 17.53 9.80 5.89
N ALA A 33 17.58 8.53 6.31
CA ALA A 33 16.52 7.91 7.10
C ALA A 33 16.35 8.60 8.46
N ALA A 34 17.44 9.07 9.08
CA ALA A 34 17.39 9.81 10.34
C ALA A 34 16.68 11.15 10.16
N VAL A 35 17.06 11.93 9.14
CA VAL A 35 16.43 13.24 8.85
C VAL A 35 14.95 13.07 8.52
N VAL A 36 14.60 12.13 7.65
CA VAL A 36 13.19 11.90 7.28
C VAL A 36 12.38 11.40 8.47
N SER A 37 12.94 10.54 9.31
CA SER A 37 12.27 10.11 10.54
C SER A 37 12.07 11.25 11.52
N LEU A 38 13.04 12.18 11.66
CA LEU A 38 12.90 13.34 12.54
C LEU A 38 11.74 14.24 12.08
N LEU A 39 11.62 14.46 10.77
CA LEU A 39 10.58 15.31 10.19
C LEU A 39 9.22 14.62 10.09
N GLY A 40 9.18 13.29 9.96
CA GLY A 40 8.01 12.53 9.53
C GLY A 40 7.53 11.41 10.46
N SER A 41 8.13 11.24 11.64
CA SER A 41 7.80 10.11 12.54
C SER A 41 6.32 10.04 12.95
N ASP A 42 5.62 11.17 12.98
CA ASP A 42 4.19 11.25 13.33
C ASP A 42 3.24 11.02 12.13
N LEU A 43 3.74 11.04 10.88
CA LEU A 43 2.92 10.73 9.71
C LEU A 43 2.62 9.23 9.60
N LEU A 44 3.65 8.39 9.81
CA LEU A 44 3.55 6.94 9.68
C LEU A 44 2.75 6.29 10.81
N PHE A 45 2.81 6.85 12.01
CA PHE A 45 2.19 6.27 13.21
C PHE A 45 1.17 7.21 13.84
N LYS A 46 0.03 7.37 13.15
CA LYS A 46 -1.18 7.97 13.71
C LYS A 46 -1.96 6.91 14.51
N GLY A 47 -2.12 7.13 15.82
CA GLY A 47 -2.99 6.34 16.71
C GLY A 47 -2.28 5.45 17.73
N PRO A 48 -2.95 5.09 18.84
CA PRO A 48 -2.39 4.39 20.01
C PRO A 48 -2.32 2.86 19.86
N LEU A 49 -2.21 2.33 18.64
CA LEU A 49 -2.15 0.87 18.43
C LEU A 49 -0.85 0.28 18.99
N GLY A 50 -0.98 -0.81 19.74
CA GLY A 50 0.15 -1.58 20.26
C GLY A 50 0.94 -2.27 19.15
N ILE A 51 2.20 -2.61 19.41
CA ILE A 51 3.11 -3.22 18.41
C ILE A 51 2.58 -4.57 17.90
N GLY A 52 2.01 -5.40 18.78
CA GLY A 52 1.44 -6.70 18.41
C GLY A 52 0.23 -6.60 17.47
N GLU A 53 -0.66 -5.64 17.71
CA GLU A 53 -1.81 -5.40 16.83
C GLU A 53 -1.38 -4.94 15.44
N ARG A 54 -0.30 -4.14 15.36
CA ARG A 54 0.27 -3.68 14.08
C ARG A 54 0.87 -4.82 13.28
N ILE A 55 1.62 -5.72 13.93
CA ILE A 55 2.19 -6.90 13.25
C ILE A 55 1.06 -7.78 12.72
N GLY A 56 0.01 -8.01 13.51
CA GLY A 56 -1.17 -8.76 13.06
C GLY A 56 -1.88 -8.11 11.86
N GLU A 57 -2.00 -6.77 11.86
CA GLU A 57 -2.57 -6.02 10.74
C GLU A 57 -1.71 -6.13 9.47
N VAL A 58 -0.38 -6.04 9.59
CA VAL A 58 0.55 -6.23 8.47
C VAL A 58 0.47 -7.65 7.90
N LEU A 59 0.46 -8.68 8.76
CA LEU A 59 0.37 -10.07 8.29
C LEU A 59 -0.94 -10.34 7.56
N ARG A 60 -2.07 -9.84 8.07
CA ARG A 60 -3.37 -9.94 7.39
C ARG A 60 -3.38 -9.19 6.06
N PHE A 61 -2.73 -8.02 6.01
CA PHE A 61 -2.58 -7.26 4.77
C PHE A 61 -1.73 -8.03 3.74
N LEU A 62 -0.61 -8.63 4.16
CA LEU A 62 0.22 -9.46 3.29
C LEU A 62 -0.53 -10.70 2.78
N ALA A 63 -1.35 -11.35 3.62
CA ALA A 63 -2.20 -12.46 3.20
C ALA A 63 -3.32 -12.02 2.22
N TYR A 64 -3.73 -10.75 2.28
CA TYR A 64 -4.71 -10.18 1.36
C TYR A 64 -4.12 -9.87 -0.03
N ILE A 65 -2.82 -9.56 -0.13
CA ILE A 65 -2.16 -9.20 -1.40
C ILE A 65 -2.33 -10.28 -2.49
N PRO A 66 -2.05 -11.58 -2.26
CA PRO A 66 -2.22 -12.61 -3.29
C PRO A 66 -3.65 -12.68 -3.82
N TRP A 67 -4.64 -12.54 -2.93
CA TRP A 67 -6.04 -12.52 -3.33
C TRP A 67 -6.35 -11.29 -4.19
N LEU A 68 -5.88 -10.11 -3.78
CA LEU A 68 -6.07 -8.87 -4.54
C LEU A 68 -5.41 -8.96 -5.93
N LEU A 69 -4.19 -9.48 -6.02
CA LEU A 69 -3.50 -9.65 -7.30
C LEU A 69 -4.27 -10.54 -8.28
N LYS A 70 -4.91 -11.61 -7.78
CA LYS A 70 -5.78 -12.46 -8.59
C LYS A 70 -6.97 -11.67 -9.16
N GLU A 71 -7.65 -10.89 -8.33
CA GLU A 71 -8.80 -10.08 -8.77
C GLU A 71 -8.37 -9.00 -9.78
N ILE A 72 -7.23 -8.35 -9.56
CA ILE A 72 -6.66 -7.37 -10.52
C ILE A 72 -6.37 -8.03 -11.88
N PHE A 73 -5.80 -9.24 -11.86
CA PHE A 73 -5.53 -9.97 -13.10
C PHE A 73 -6.82 -10.33 -13.84
N LEU A 74 -7.84 -10.81 -13.13
CA LEU A 74 -9.16 -11.13 -13.71
C LEU A 74 -9.84 -9.88 -14.27
N ALA A 75 -9.81 -8.77 -13.54
CA ALA A 75 -10.33 -7.49 -13.99
C ALA A 75 -9.61 -7.00 -15.25
N GLY A 76 -8.28 -7.09 -15.28
CA GLY A 76 -7.47 -6.74 -16.45
C GLY A 76 -7.85 -7.55 -17.69
N LEU A 77 -8.06 -8.86 -17.54
CA LEU A 77 -8.53 -9.73 -18.63
C LEU A 77 -9.94 -9.35 -19.10
N HIS A 78 -10.85 -9.03 -18.17
CA HIS A 78 -12.21 -8.61 -18.50
C HIS A 78 -12.21 -7.29 -19.29
N VAL A 79 -11.44 -6.29 -18.83
CA VAL A 79 -11.30 -5.01 -19.54
C VAL A 79 -10.65 -5.20 -20.91
N ALA A 80 -9.61 -6.04 -21.01
CA ALA A 80 -8.98 -6.35 -22.30
C ALA A 80 -9.96 -7.02 -23.28
N TYR A 81 -10.79 -7.95 -22.79
CA TYR A 81 -11.83 -8.57 -23.60
C TYR A 81 -12.87 -7.55 -24.10
N LEU A 82 -13.37 -6.67 -23.22
CA LEU A 82 -14.32 -5.63 -23.62
C LEU A 82 -13.71 -4.65 -24.63
N ALA A 83 -12.45 -4.27 -24.46
CA ALA A 83 -11.76 -3.34 -25.36
C ALA A 83 -11.59 -3.89 -26.78
N TRP A 84 -11.45 -5.20 -26.93
CA TRP A 84 -11.39 -5.85 -28.25
C TRP A 84 -12.76 -6.26 -28.81
N HIS A 85 -13.84 -6.22 -28.02
CA HIS A 85 -15.13 -6.67 -28.49
C HIS A 85 -15.76 -5.65 -29.45
N PRO A 86 -16.21 -6.06 -30.65
CA PRO A 86 -16.78 -5.14 -31.65
C PRO A 86 -18.05 -4.40 -31.16
N ARG A 87 -18.74 -4.94 -30.15
CA ARG A 87 -19.91 -4.32 -29.49
C ARG A 87 -19.60 -3.68 -28.15
N MET A 88 -18.35 -3.24 -27.91
CA MET A 88 -17.92 -2.59 -26.66
C MET A 88 -18.90 -1.50 -26.18
N ARG A 89 -19.38 -0.66 -27.10
CA ARG A 89 -20.28 0.47 -26.79
C ARG A 89 -21.65 0.04 -26.24
N GLU A 90 -22.11 -1.15 -26.59
CA GLU A 90 -23.39 -1.70 -26.11
C GLU A 90 -23.23 -2.43 -24.78
N LEU A 91 -22.03 -2.96 -24.51
CA LEU A 91 -21.71 -3.74 -23.31
C LEU A 91 -21.33 -2.87 -22.09
N ILE A 92 -20.97 -1.60 -22.31
CA ILE A 92 -20.55 -0.68 -21.24
C ILE A 92 -21.68 0.31 -20.92
N ASP A 93 -22.21 0.22 -19.71
CA ASP A 93 -23.21 1.16 -19.17
C ASP A 93 -22.62 1.92 -17.96
N PRO A 94 -22.12 3.15 -18.15
CA PRO A 94 -21.47 3.92 -17.10
C PRO A 94 -22.48 4.40 -16.05
N ARG A 95 -22.27 4.02 -14.79
CA ARG A 95 -23.12 4.41 -13.65
C ARG A 95 -22.29 4.95 -12.50
N VAL A 96 -22.82 5.97 -11.82
CA VAL A 96 -22.24 6.50 -10.57
C VAL A 96 -23.02 5.93 -9.40
N ILE A 97 -22.36 5.10 -8.58
CA ILE A 97 -22.95 4.44 -7.42
C ILE A 97 -22.30 4.98 -6.15
N ARG A 98 -23.09 5.33 -5.14
CA ARG A 98 -22.60 5.74 -3.81
C ARG A 98 -22.59 4.54 -2.86
N PHE A 99 -21.40 4.09 -2.46
CA PHE A 99 -21.22 3.01 -1.50
C PHE A 99 -20.81 3.54 -0.12
N ARG A 100 -21.54 3.16 0.95
CA ARG A 100 -21.21 3.53 2.33
C ARG A 100 -20.47 2.39 3.02
N THR A 101 -19.21 2.60 3.39
CA THR A 101 -18.39 1.61 4.10
C THR A 101 -18.55 1.69 5.63
N ARG A 102 -18.47 0.54 6.30
CA ARG A 102 -18.44 0.43 7.78
C ARG A 102 -17.03 0.60 8.36
N LEU A 103 -16.00 0.67 7.50
CA LEU A 103 -14.61 0.81 7.90
C LEU A 103 -14.38 2.16 8.60
N LYS A 104 -13.70 2.12 9.76
CA LYS A 104 -13.43 3.30 10.60
C LYS A 104 -12.00 3.84 10.47
N LYS A 105 -11.02 2.97 10.22
CA LYS A 105 -9.61 3.36 10.07
C LYS A 105 -9.36 3.98 8.69
N ASP A 106 -8.58 5.07 8.64
CA ASP A 106 -8.24 5.75 7.40
C ASP A 106 -7.48 4.84 6.44
N LEU A 107 -6.47 4.11 6.93
CA LEU A 107 -5.69 3.17 6.11
C LEU A 107 -6.61 2.11 5.47
N SER A 108 -7.53 1.53 6.24
CA SER A 108 -8.48 0.54 5.71
C SER A 108 -9.42 1.13 4.65
N ARG A 109 -9.85 2.38 4.81
CA ARG A 109 -10.69 3.07 3.81
C ARG A 109 -9.93 3.31 2.52
N VAL A 110 -8.68 3.78 2.61
CA VAL A 110 -7.83 4.02 1.44
C VAL A 110 -7.49 2.72 0.72
N THR A 111 -7.10 1.67 1.45
CA THR A 111 -6.86 0.34 0.87
C THR A 111 -8.10 -0.19 0.17
N PHE A 112 -9.28 -0.06 0.77
CA PHE A 112 -10.55 -0.51 0.19
C PHE A 112 -10.94 0.28 -1.07
N ALA A 113 -10.73 1.59 -1.08
CA ALA A 113 -10.97 2.42 -2.26
C ALA A 113 -10.02 2.02 -3.42
N ASN A 114 -8.74 1.79 -3.10
CA ASN A 114 -7.76 1.34 -4.09
C ASN A 114 -8.07 -0.06 -4.63
N SER A 115 -8.54 -0.99 -3.79
CA SER A 115 -8.94 -2.32 -4.28
C SER A 115 -10.09 -2.23 -5.28
N ILE A 116 -11.13 -1.41 -5.00
CA ILE A 116 -12.25 -1.19 -5.95
C ILE A 116 -11.77 -0.54 -7.24
N THR A 117 -10.77 0.34 -7.17
CA THR A 117 -10.26 1.03 -8.37
C THR A 117 -9.47 0.09 -9.27
N LEU A 118 -8.76 -0.89 -8.68
CA LEU A 118 -7.90 -1.83 -9.40
C LEU A 118 -8.65 -3.06 -9.94
N THR A 119 -9.84 -3.35 -9.42
CA THR A 119 -10.69 -4.50 -9.81
C THR A 119 -11.96 -4.03 -10.53
#